data_AF-A0A6S7HNG2-F1
#
_entry.id   AF-A0A6S7HNG2-F1
#
_cell.length_a   1.000
_cell.length_b   1.000
_cell.length_c   1.000
_cell.angle_alpha   90.00
_cell.angle_beta   90.00
_cell.angle_gamma   90.00
#
_symmetry.space_group_name_H-M   'P 1'
#
loop_
_entity.id
_entity.type
_entity.pdbx_description
1 polymer ?
#
loop_
_entity_poly.entity_id
_entity_poly.type
_entity_poly.pdbx_seq_one_letter_code
_entity_poly.pdbx_strand_id
1 'polypeptide(L)'
;MMGKIWDRRLALGAMIIITSALTSEALMQPLNKTLICFSTLTRTGNTCETTLSCFAYVTRENEQQRQYGCVDTKVNHLFMCNAGPTPTFSAQCCNEDMCNKKLNLTLPKLPKGEETPTEEMTKVIYVGYGRTVIIAICISAPVCLITLAVMLFIFLRDRRLTADDKGLLESDLEVGESKMPESIQDIIDYDQTYSGSGSGLPLLIQRTIARQVILHDCIGKGRYGEVYRGKWRGEDVAIKIFSTRDECSWRRETEMYQTVMLRHEHIL
;
A
#
# COMPACT_ATOMS: atom_id res chain seq x y z
N MET A 1 21.16 5.83 -8.14
CA MET A 1 19.82 5.48 -8.69
C MET A 1 19.10 4.34 -7.95
N MET A 2 19.75 3.62 -7.02
CA MET A 2 19.14 2.47 -6.33
C MET A 2 18.32 2.81 -5.06
N GLY A 3 18.53 3.96 -4.42
CA GLY A 3 17.80 4.35 -3.20
C GLY A 3 16.29 4.60 -3.41
N LYS A 4 15.91 5.21 -4.53
CA LYS A 4 14.49 5.52 -4.85
C LYS A 4 13.64 4.29 -5.22
N ILE A 5 14.28 3.15 -5.53
CA ILE A 5 13.57 1.90 -5.87
C ILE A 5 13.17 1.13 -4.61
N TRP A 6 13.97 1.21 -3.54
CA TRP A 6 13.67 0.56 -2.27
C TRP A 6 12.50 1.23 -1.53
N ASP A 7 12.41 2.56 -1.53
CA ASP A 7 11.27 3.28 -0.94
C ASP A 7 9.93 2.97 -1.61
N ARG A 8 9.91 2.85 -2.94
CA ARG A 8 8.69 2.48 -3.68
C ARG A 8 8.27 1.04 -3.38
N ARG A 9 9.23 0.12 -3.22
CA ARG A 9 8.95 -1.29 -2.90
C ARG A 9 8.48 -1.50 -1.46
N LEU A 10 9.02 -0.73 -0.50
CA LEU A 10 8.52 -0.72 0.88
C LEU A 10 7.13 -0.11 0.99
N ALA A 11 6.86 1.00 0.29
CA ALA A 11 5.52 1.61 0.26
C ALA A 11 4.48 0.71 -0.43
N LEU A 12 4.84 0.05 -1.54
CA LEU A 12 4.00 -0.96 -2.20
C LEU A 12 3.79 -2.19 -1.30
N GLY A 13 4.84 -2.65 -0.61
CA GLY A 13 4.74 -3.77 0.34
C GLY A 13 3.82 -3.46 1.51
N ALA A 14 3.91 -2.25 2.08
CA ALA A 14 3.02 -1.79 3.15
C ALA A 14 1.56 -1.67 2.67
N MET A 15 1.32 -1.14 1.46
CA MET A 15 -0.02 -1.09 0.87
C MET A 15 -0.60 -2.49 0.61
N ILE A 16 0.21 -3.43 0.12
CA ILE A 16 -0.21 -4.82 -0.10
C ILE A 16 -0.55 -5.50 1.23
N ILE A 17 0.27 -5.31 2.27
CA ILE A 17 0.01 -5.88 3.61
C ILE A 17 -1.28 -5.28 4.20
N ILE A 18 -1.49 -3.97 4.09
CA ILE A 18 -2.72 -3.30 4.54
C ILE A 18 -3.94 -3.84 3.76
N THR A 19 -3.85 -4.01 2.44
CA THR A 19 -4.94 -4.61 1.66
C THR A 19 -5.20 -6.07 2.03
N SER A 20 -4.15 -6.86 2.30
CA SER A 20 -4.29 -8.27 2.68
C SER A 20 -4.87 -8.46 4.09
N ALA A 21 -4.56 -7.54 5.02
CA ALA A 21 -5.11 -7.52 6.38
C ALA A 21 -6.58 -7.08 6.41
N LEU A 22 -7.03 -6.29 5.43
CA LEU A 22 -8.44 -5.93 5.25
C LEU A 22 -9.27 -7.02 4.56
N THR A 23 -8.64 -8.02 3.92
CA THR A 23 -9.33 -9.10 3.20
C THR A 23 -9.43 -10.42 3.96
N SER A 24 -9.04 -10.49 5.24
CA SER A 24 -9.31 -11.68 6.06
C SER A 24 -10.79 -11.73 6.48
N GLU A 25 -11.70 -11.63 5.51
CA GLU A 25 -13.04 -12.14 5.67
C GLU A 25 -12.89 -13.67 5.75
N ALA A 26 -13.13 -14.23 6.94
CA ALA A 26 -13.41 -15.65 7.10
C ALA A 26 -14.71 -15.94 6.32
N LEU A 27 -14.55 -16.10 5.01
CA LEU A 27 -15.63 -16.15 4.05
C LEU A 27 -16.25 -17.54 4.17
N MET A 28 -17.48 -17.61 4.71
CA MET A 28 -18.28 -18.83 4.67
C MET A 28 -18.26 -19.39 3.24
N GLN A 29 -17.77 -20.62 3.07
CA GLN A 29 -17.69 -21.26 1.77
C GLN A 29 -19.11 -21.70 1.36
N PRO A 30 -19.53 -21.46 0.10
CA PRO A 30 -20.82 -21.94 -0.38
C PRO A 30 -20.87 -23.46 -0.26
N LEU A 31 -22.06 -24.01 -0.01
CA LEU A 31 -22.27 -25.45 0.08
C LEU A 31 -21.99 -26.08 -1.30
N ASN A 32 -21.32 -27.22 -1.34
CA ASN A 32 -21.06 -27.97 -2.59
C ASN A 32 -22.32 -28.61 -3.21
N LYS A 33 -23.52 -28.24 -2.73
CA LYS A 33 -24.81 -28.76 -3.18
C LYS A 33 -25.85 -27.64 -3.19
N THR A 34 -26.79 -27.72 -4.13
CA THR A 34 -27.99 -26.89 -4.15
C THR A 34 -28.98 -27.40 -3.11
N LEU A 35 -29.51 -26.50 -2.30
CA LEU A 35 -30.53 -26.74 -1.28
C LEU A 35 -31.89 -26.26 -1.79
N ILE A 36 -32.94 -27.02 -1.51
CA ILE A 36 -34.32 -26.61 -1.78
C ILE A 36 -34.95 -26.19 -0.46
N CYS A 37 -35.45 -24.95 -0.39
CA CYS A 37 -36.08 -24.40 0.82
C CYS A 37 -37.56 -24.12 0.56
N PHE A 38 -38.37 -24.14 1.63
CA PHE A 38 -39.73 -23.64 1.55
C PHE A 38 -39.71 -22.10 1.47
N SER A 39 -40.54 -21.52 0.61
CA SER A 39 -40.63 -20.07 0.41
C SER A 39 -42.08 -19.61 0.44
N THR A 40 -42.35 -18.55 1.19
CA THR A 40 -43.66 -17.87 1.22
C THR A 40 -43.72 -16.66 0.30
N LEU A 41 -42.60 -16.29 -0.33
CA LEU A 41 -42.40 -15.05 -1.10
C LEU A 41 -42.49 -15.25 -2.62
N THR A 42 -42.66 -16.49 -3.08
CA THR A 42 -42.63 -16.85 -4.51
C THR A 42 -44.03 -16.81 -5.12
N ARG A 43 -44.17 -16.18 -6.30
CA ARG A 43 -45.45 -16.07 -7.04
C ARG A 43 -45.87 -17.39 -7.71
N THR A 44 -44.93 -18.30 -7.92
CA THR A 44 -45.12 -19.55 -8.66
C THR A 44 -44.37 -20.67 -7.95
N GLY A 45 -45.09 -21.40 -7.09
CA GLY A 45 -44.54 -22.45 -6.23
C GLY A 45 -44.14 -21.92 -4.85
N ASN A 46 -44.13 -22.82 -3.85
CA ASN A 46 -43.79 -22.47 -2.45
C ASN A 46 -42.35 -22.89 -2.11
N THR A 47 -41.44 -22.82 -3.08
CA THR A 47 -40.07 -23.32 -2.94
C THR A 47 -39.08 -22.38 -3.62
N CYS A 48 -37.86 -22.33 -3.09
CA CYS A 48 -36.72 -21.63 -3.69
C CYS A 48 -35.45 -22.49 -3.60
N GLU A 49 -34.47 -22.20 -4.44
CA GLU A 49 -33.19 -22.91 -4.48
C GLU A 49 -32.06 -21.99 -4.05
N THR A 50 -31.10 -22.51 -3.29
CA THR A 50 -29.94 -21.74 -2.80
C THR A 50 -28.72 -22.61 -2.56
N THR A 51 -27.54 -22.02 -2.51
CA THR A 51 -26.27 -22.71 -2.23
C THR A 51 -25.72 -22.40 -0.85
N LEU A 52 -26.41 -21.61 -0.01
CA LEU A 52 -25.95 -21.25 1.33
C LEU A 52 -26.81 -21.89 2.42
N SER A 53 -28.02 -21.37 2.66
CA SER A 53 -28.89 -21.86 3.73
C SER A 53 -30.35 -21.46 3.52
N CYS A 54 -31.26 -22.22 4.11
CA CYS A 54 -32.67 -21.87 4.22
C CYS A 54 -32.88 -21.01 5.47
N PHE A 55 -33.82 -20.06 5.41
CA PHE A 55 -34.21 -19.28 6.58
C PHE A 55 -35.69 -19.44 6.94
N ALA A 56 -36.00 -19.20 8.21
CA ALA A 56 -37.33 -18.85 8.68
C ALA A 56 -37.23 -17.68 9.66
N TYR A 57 -38.17 -16.75 9.61
CA TYR A 57 -38.28 -15.68 10.60
C TYR A 57 -39.71 -15.39 11.01
N VAL A 58 -39.85 -14.76 12.18
CA VAL A 58 -41.11 -14.29 12.73
C VAL A 58 -40.93 -12.89 13.29
N THR A 59 -41.94 -12.03 13.09
CA THR A 59 -42.01 -10.71 13.70
C THR A 59 -43.13 -10.68 14.72
N ARG A 60 -43.05 -9.78 15.70
CA ARG A 60 -44.09 -9.62 16.73
C ARG A 60 -45.45 -9.20 16.17
N GLU A 61 -45.48 -8.46 15.06
CA GLU A 61 -46.74 -8.09 14.41
C GLU A 61 -47.45 -9.31 13.79
N ASN A 62 -46.67 -10.30 13.37
CA ASN A 62 -47.13 -11.46 12.62
C ASN A 62 -46.66 -12.77 13.28
N GLU A 63 -46.86 -12.92 14.59
CA GLU A 63 -46.41 -14.11 15.34
C GLU A 63 -46.96 -15.43 14.77
N GLN A 64 -48.17 -15.37 14.20
CA GLN A 64 -48.84 -16.53 13.60
C GLN A 64 -48.39 -16.80 12.16
N GLN A 65 -47.81 -15.82 11.47
CA GLN A 65 -47.44 -15.92 10.06
C GLN A 65 -45.92 -15.89 9.90
N ARG A 66 -45.34 -17.08 10.01
CA ARG A 66 -43.91 -17.29 9.75
C ARG A 66 -43.57 -17.06 8.30
N GLN A 67 -42.43 -16.42 8.06
CA GLN A 67 -41.90 -16.16 6.74
C GLN A 67 -40.72 -17.09 6.46
N TYR A 68 -40.64 -17.58 5.23
CA TYR A 68 -39.68 -18.59 4.83
C TYR A 68 -39.04 -18.21 3.49
N GLY A 69 -37.78 -18.61 3.30
CA GLY A 69 -37.11 -18.44 2.03
C GLY A 69 -35.66 -18.92 2.01
N CYS A 70 -34.92 -18.42 1.03
CA CYS A 70 -33.55 -18.78 0.70
C CYS A 70 -32.59 -17.63 1.01
N VAL A 71 -31.41 -17.96 1.51
CA VAL A 71 -30.34 -16.98 1.74
C VAL A 71 -29.36 -17.06 0.58
N ASP A 72 -29.40 -16.11 -0.35
CA ASP A 72 -28.56 -16.19 -1.57
C ASP A 72 -27.24 -15.43 -1.47
N THR A 73 -27.10 -14.55 -0.47
CA THR A 73 -25.89 -13.74 -0.27
C THR A 73 -25.29 -13.94 1.12
N LYS A 74 -23.96 -13.81 1.21
CA LYS A 74 -23.23 -13.87 2.49
C LYS A 74 -23.62 -12.76 3.45
N VAL A 75 -24.00 -11.60 2.89
CA VAL A 75 -24.51 -10.45 3.64
C VAL A 75 -25.84 -10.80 4.31
N ASN A 76 -26.80 -11.37 3.56
CA ASN A 76 -28.06 -11.80 4.14
C ASN A 76 -27.87 -12.93 5.15
N HIS A 77 -26.92 -13.83 4.92
CA HIS A 77 -26.57 -14.87 5.88
C HIS A 77 -26.10 -14.28 7.21
N LEU A 78 -25.24 -13.26 7.17
CA LEU A 78 -24.78 -12.57 8.36
C LEU A 78 -25.93 -11.90 9.13
N PHE A 79 -26.86 -11.24 8.43
CA PHE A 79 -27.96 -10.52 9.08
C PHE A 79 -29.12 -11.41 9.54
N MET A 80 -29.37 -12.55 8.88
CA MET A 80 -30.50 -13.41 9.22
C MET A 80 -30.10 -14.59 10.11
N CYS A 81 -28.96 -15.22 9.83
CA CYS A 81 -28.57 -16.47 10.49
C CYS A 81 -27.70 -16.24 11.73
N ASN A 82 -26.95 -15.13 11.77
CA ASN A 82 -26.12 -14.80 12.93
C ASN A 82 -26.78 -13.78 13.87
N ALA A 83 -27.94 -13.24 13.52
CA ALA A 83 -28.71 -12.36 14.40
C ALA A 83 -29.35 -13.17 15.54
N GLY A 84 -29.10 -12.76 16.78
CA GLY A 84 -29.78 -13.31 17.95
C GLY A 84 -31.26 -12.92 18.01
N PRO A 85 -32.12 -13.69 18.69
CA PRO A 85 -33.54 -13.37 18.83
C PRO A 85 -33.73 -12.10 19.66
N THR A 86 -34.60 -11.22 19.16
CA THR A 86 -35.01 -9.97 19.82
C THR A 86 -36.51 -10.02 20.14
N PRO A 87 -37.03 -9.19 21.06
CA PRO A 87 -38.46 -9.20 21.40
C PRO A 87 -39.41 -8.90 20.23
N THR A 88 -38.90 -8.32 19.14
CA THR A 88 -39.68 -7.96 17.95
C THR A 88 -39.42 -8.85 16.74
N PHE A 89 -38.27 -9.54 16.70
CA PHE A 89 -37.80 -10.30 15.56
C PHE A 89 -36.96 -11.51 15.98
N SER A 90 -37.25 -12.68 15.43
CA SER A 90 -36.46 -13.91 15.61
C SER A 90 -36.30 -14.61 14.27
N ALA A 91 -35.08 -14.97 13.91
CA ALA A 91 -34.74 -15.68 12.69
C ALA A 91 -33.80 -16.85 12.99
N GLN A 92 -33.93 -17.92 12.21
CA GLN A 92 -33.08 -19.10 12.27
C GLN A 92 -32.81 -19.61 10.86
N CYS A 93 -31.64 -20.22 10.67
CA CYS A 93 -31.25 -20.83 9.41
C CYS A 93 -30.85 -22.30 9.59
N CYS A 94 -30.94 -23.05 8.51
CA CYS A 94 -30.57 -24.47 8.45
C CYS A 94 -30.12 -24.88 7.05
N ASN A 95 -29.37 -25.99 6.96
CA ASN A 95 -28.60 -26.38 5.76
C ASN A 95 -29.03 -27.74 5.18
N GLU A 96 -30.31 -28.07 5.31
CA GLU A 96 -30.92 -29.30 4.79
C GLU A 96 -32.14 -28.97 3.91
N ASP A 97 -32.50 -29.88 3.00
CA ASP A 97 -33.64 -29.65 2.12
C ASP A 97 -34.95 -29.55 2.93
N MET A 98 -35.69 -28.47 2.69
CA MET A 98 -36.98 -28.14 3.32
C MET A 98 -36.92 -28.08 4.86
N CYS A 99 -35.72 -27.87 5.42
CA CYS A 99 -35.50 -27.86 6.86
C CYS A 99 -36.21 -26.70 7.57
N ASN A 100 -36.39 -25.58 6.87
CA ASN A 100 -36.91 -24.34 7.46
C ASN A 100 -38.35 -24.47 7.96
N LYS A 101 -39.12 -25.46 7.49
CA LYS A 101 -40.47 -25.77 8.03
C LYS A 101 -40.44 -26.28 9.48
N LYS A 102 -39.35 -26.92 9.90
CA LYS A 102 -39.22 -27.56 11.22
C LYS A 102 -38.58 -26.64 12.26
N LEU A 103 -38.21 -25.41 11.89
CA LEU A 103 -37.59 -24.46 12.80
C LEU A 103 -38.58 -23.97 13.85
N ASN A 104 -38.14 -23.96 15.11
CA ASN A 104 -38.92 -23.49 16.25
C ASN A 104 -38.43 -22.09 16.64
N LEU A 105 -39.06 -21.09 16.04
CA LEU A 105 -38.83 -19.68 16.34
C LEU A 105 -39.64 -19.27 17.58
N THR A 106 -38.96 -18.73 18.58
CA THR A 106 -39.59 -18.14 19.76
C THR A 106 -39.15 -16.69 19.89
N LEU A 107 -40.11 -15.79 20.12
CA LEU A 107 -39.84 -14.40 20.48
C LEU A 107 -39.68 -14.30 22.01
N PRO A 108 -38.59 -13.69 22.51
CA PRO A 108 -38.49 -13.32 23.91
C PRO A 108 -39.69 -12.45 24.32
N LYS A 109 -40.26 -12.70 25.50
CA LYS A 109 -41.35 -11.87 26.04
C LYS A 109 -40.81 -10.47 26.27
N LEU A 110 -41.58 -9.45 25.90
CA LEU A 110 -41.25 -8.09 26.30
C LEU A 110 -41.25 -7.99 27.82
N PRO A 111 -40.30 -7.25 28.41
CA PRO A 111 -40.39 -6.89 29.81
C PRO A 111 -41.72 -6.16 30.02
N LYS A 112 -42.62 -6.78 30.81
CA LYS A 112 -43.82 -6.11 31.30
C LYS A 112 -43.34 -4.90 32.10
N GLY A 113 -43.92 -3.74 31.79
CA GLY A 113 -43.40 -2.44 32.18
C GLY A 113 -42.93 -2.35 33.62
N GLU A 114 -41.64 -2.07 33.77
CA GLU A 114 -41.08 -1.30 34.88
C GLU A 114 -39.79 -0.70 34.33
N GLU A 115 -39.68 0.62 34.37
CA GLU A 115 -38.53 1.37 33.91
C GLU A 115 -37.29 1.00 34.73
N THR A 116 -36.59 -0.05 34.32
CA THR A 116 -35.18 -0.23 34.66
C THR A 116 -34.46 -0.79 33.44
N PRO A 117 -33.41 -0.13 32.91
CA PRO A 117 -32.57 -0.72 31.89
C PRO A 117 -31.84 -1.90 32.53
N THR A 118 -32.35 -3.11 32.33
CA THR A 118 -31.68 -4.33 32.78
C THR A 118 -30.39 -4.49 31.99
N GLU A 119 -29.27 -4.54 32.71
CA GLU A 119 -27.89 -4.59 32.20
C GLU A 119 -27.61 -5.71 31.17
N GLU A 120 -28.51 -6.68 31.01
CA GLU A 120 -28.31 -7.85 30.14
C GLU A 120 -28.62 -7.63 28.66
N MET A 121 -29.64 -6.84 28.31
CA MET A 121 -29.98 -6.60 26.90
C MET A 121 -28.94 -5.71 26.22
N THR A 122 -28.36 -4.78 26.97
CA THR A 122 -27.20 -3.99 26.55
C THR A 122 -25.98 -4.90 26.38
N LYS A 123 -25.80 -5.92 27.24
CA LYS A 123 -24.66 -6.83 27.19
C LYS A 123 -24.60 -7.65 25.91
N VAL A 124 -25.72 -8.18 25.38
CA VAL A 124 -25.65 -9.03 24.17
C VAL A 124 -25.29 -8.22 22.91
N ILE A 125 -25.85 -7.01 22.77
CA ILE A 125 -25.54 -6.11 21.65
C ILE A 125 -24.12 -5.52 21.80
N TYR A 126 -23.70 -5.14 23.01
CA TYR A 126 -22.33 -4.68 23.29
C TYR A 126 -21.28 -5.78 23.18
N VAL A 127 -21.60 -7.04 23.51
CA VAL A 127 -20.61 -8.12 23.49
C VAL A 127 -20.31 -8.58 22.06
N GLY A 128 -21.28 -8.54 21.15
CA GLY A 128 -21.06 -8.85 19.72
C GLY A 128 -20.27 -7.75 19.00
N TYR A 129 -20.79 -6.53 19.01
CA TYR A 129 -20.14 -5.38 18.36
C TYR A 129 -18.87 -4.95 19.08
N GLY A 130 -18.85 -4.97 20.42
CA GLY A 130 -17.69 -4.61 21.22
C GLY A 130 -16.54 -5.58 21.01
N ARG A 131 -16.77 -6.89 20.94
CA ARG A 131 -15.67 -7.84 20.69
C ARG A 131 -15.03 -7.65 19.32
N THR A 132 -15.83 -7.48 18.26
CA THR A 132 -15.28 -7.23 16.91
C THR A 132 -14.60 -5.87 16.81
N VAL A 133 -15.15 -4.83 17.43
CA VAL A 133 -14.57 -3.48 17.43
C VAL A 133 -13.29 -3.44 18.27
N ILE A 134 -13.26 -4.09 19.44
CA ILE A 134 -12.06 -4.17 20.29
C ILE A 134 -10.94 -4.90 19.55
N ILE A 135 -11.21 -6.04 18.91
CA ILE A 135 -10.20 -6.77 18.12
C ILE A 135 -9.71 -5.92 16.94
N ALA A 136 -10.60 -5.23 16.23
CA ALA A 136 -10.23 -4.34 15.14
C ALA A 136 -9.36 -3.17 15.60
N ILE A 137 -9.65 -2.57 16.76
CA ILE A 137 -8.84 -1.49 17.35
C ILE A 137 -7.49 -2.03 17.83
N CYS A 138 -7.47 -3.17 18.52
CA CYS A 138 -6.25 -3.80 19.03
C CYS A 138 -5.26 -4.20 17.92
N ILE A 139 -5.73 -4.45 16.69
CA ILE A 139 -4.87 -4.76 15.54
C ILE A 139 -4.52 -3.49 14.74
N SER A 140 -5.50 -2.60 14.51
CA SER A 140 -5.26 -1.38 13.70
C SER A 140 -4.37 -0.37 14.42
N ALA A 141 -4.52 -0.18 15.73
CA ALA A 141 -3.73 0.76 16.50
C ALA A 141 -2.22 0.46 16.46
N PRO A 142 -1.72 -0.77 16.76
CA PRO A 142 -0.29 -1.06 16.67
C PRO A 142 0.23 -1.00 15.24
N VAL A 143 -0.55 -1.40 14.23
CA VAL A 143 -0.13 -1.28 12.83
C VAL A 143 0.06 0.19 12.44
N CYS A 144 -0.86 1.08 12.81
CA CYS A 144 -0.73 2.51 12.59
C CYS A 144 0.45 3.14 13.33
N LEU A 145 0.73 2.70 14.56
CA LEU A 145 1.89 3.19 15.32
C LEU A 145 3.21 2.74 14.69
N ILE A 146 3.29 1.50 14.23
CA ILE A 146 4.48 0.97 13.55
C ILE A 146 4.72 1.69 12.22
N THR A 147 3.67 1.93 11.43
CA THR A 147 3.84 2.65 10.15
C THR A 147 4.27 4.09 10.37
N LEU A 148 3.70 4.80 11.34
CA LEU A 148 4.13 6.16 11.71
C LEU A 148 5.59 6.18 12.20
N ALA A 149 6.00 5.21 13.02
CA ALA A 149 7.38 5.10 13.50
C ALA A 149 8.37 4.85 12.36
N VAL A 150 8.04 3.98 11.39
CA VAL A 150 8.87 3.74 10.20
C VAL A 150 8.95 4.98 9.32
N MET A 151 7.83 5.66 9.08
CA MET A 151 7.81 6.90 8.28
C MET A 151 8.63 8.02 8.94
N LEU A 152 8.52 8.18 10.27
CA LEU A 152 9.36 9.11 11.03
C LEU A 152 10.83 8.71 10.98
N PHE A 153 11.17 7.43 11.10
CA PHE A 153 12.53 6.96 11.00
C PHE A 153 13.13 7.24 9.62
N ILE A 154 12.40 6.97 8.54
CA ILE A 154 12.81 7.29 7.17
C ILE A 154 12.98 8.80 7.00
N PHE A 155 12.02 9.60 7.48
CA PHE A 155 12.08 11.06 7.41
C PHE A 155 13.27 11.64 8.17
N LEU A 156 13.54 11.14 9.38
CA LEU A 156 14.71 11.56 10.17
C LEU A 156 16.02 11.11 9.52
N ARG A 157 16.05 9.93 8.89
CA ARG A 157 17.22 9.45 8.15
C ARG A 157 17.46 10.28 6.89
N ASP A 158 16.41 10.62 6.15
CA ASP A 158 16.49 11.49 4.97
C ASP A 158 16.94 12.89 5.35
N ARG A 159 16.42 13.44 6.46
CA ARG A 159 16.92 14.72 7.00
C ARG A 159 18.36 14.64 7.46
N ARG A 160 18.81 13.53 8.05
CA ARG A 160 20.21 13.32 8.40
C ARG A 160 21.08 13.22 7.16
N LEU A 161 20.71 12.44 6.15
CA LEU A 161 21.45 12.33 4.89
C LEU A 161 21.49 13.66 4.14
N THR A 162 20.40 14.44 4.15
CA THR A 162 20.35 15.78 3.55
C THR A 162 21.12 16.81 4.38
N ALA A 163 21.17 16.65 5.71
CA ALA A 163 21.99 17.50 6.58
C ALA A 163 23.48 17.16 6.48
N ASP A 164 23.82 15.89 6.21
CA ASP A 164 25.18 15.42 5.94
C ASP A 164 25.64 15.91 4.54
N ASP A 165 24.76 15.85 3.53
CA ASP A 165 24.99 16.41 2.19
C ASP A 165 25.14 17.95 2.22
N LYS A 166 24.33 18.64 3.06
CA LYS A 166 24.49 20.08 3.31
C LYS A 166 25.71 20.41 4.15
N GLY A 167 26.04 19.60 5.15
CA GLY A 167 27.24 19.75 5.98
C GLY A 167 28.51 19.57 5.16
N LEU A 168 28.49 18.66 4.17
CA LEU A 168 29.57 18.43 3.22
C LEU A 168 29.68 19.57 2.20
N LEU A 169 28.54 20.07 1.69
CA LEU A 169 28.50 21.23 0.79
C LEU A 169 28.94 22.54 1.50
N GLU A 170 28.60 22.71 2.77
CA GLU A 170 28.98 23.87 3.59
C GLU A 170 30.46 23.77 4.02
N SER A 171 30.96 22.56 4.33
CA SER A 171 32.40 22.34 4.52
C SER A 171 33.22 22.53 3.23
N ASP A 172 32.66 22.21 2.06
CA ASP A 172 33.31 22.45 0.76
C ASP A 172 33.29 23.95 0.36
N LEU A 173 32.37 24.74 0.92
CA LEU A 173 32.33 26.20 0.75
C LEU A 173 33.23 26.94 1.75
N GLU A 174 33.49 26.36 2.92
CA GLU A 174 34.40 26.93 3.93
C GLU A 174 35.88 26.49 3.77
N VAL A 175 36.18 25.45 3.00
CA VAL A 175 37.56 25.10 2.59
C VAL A 175 37.99 25.92 1.37
N GLY A 176 37.84 27.24 1.49
CA GLY A 176 38.45 28.24 0.61
C GLY A 176 39.90 28.58 0.98
N GLU A 177 40.42 28.06 2.10
CA GLU A 177 41.80 28.30 2.53
C GLU A 177 42.52 27.03 3.00
N SER A 178 43.55 26.66 2.23
CA SER A 178 44.78 25.97 2.69
C SER A 178 44.70 24.51 3.18
N LYS A 179 45.14 23.58 2.32
CA LYS A 179 46.36 22.74 2.47
C LYS A 179 46.19 21.44 1.68
N MET A 180 47.17 21.17 0.83
CA MET A 180 47.38 19.88 0.19
C MET A 180 47.58 18.80 1.28
N PRO A 181 46.85 17.66 1.27
CA PRO A 181 47.07 16.59 2.24
C PRO A 181 48.37 15.86 1.91
N GLU A 182 49.32 15.91 2.84
CA GLU A 182 50.52 15.06 2.88
C GLU A 182 50.15 13.70 3.45
N SER A 183 49.62 12.77 2.66
CA SER A 183 49.79 11.32 2.84
C SER A 183 48.93 10.54 1.85
N ILE A 184 49.52 9.50 1.25
CA ILE A 184 48.85 8.54 0.35
C ILE A 184 47.83 7.67 1.13
N GLN A 185 47.91 7.61 2.45
CA GLN A 185 47.09 6.71 3.28
C GLN A 185 45.61 7.12 3.33
N ASP A 186 45.29 8.42 3.30
CA ASP A 186 43.90 8.90 3.37
C ASP A 186 43.10 8.66 2.08
N ILE A 187 43.79 8.39 0.95
CA ILE A 187 43.14 8.07 -0.33
C ILE A 187 42.68 6.59 -0.36
N ILE A 188 43.35 5.70 0.39
CA ILE A 188 43.06 4.26 0.39
C ILE A 188 41.77 3.96 1.17
N ASP A 189 41.51 4.69 2.25
CA ASP A 189 40.34 4.46 3.09
C ASP A 189 39.04 5.01 2.48
N TYR A 190 39.12 5.95 1.53
CA TYR A 190 37.94 6.49 0.83
C TYR A 190 37.39 5.54 -0.27
N ASP A 191 38.18 4.59 -0.76
CA ASP A 191 37.78 3.71 -1.88
C ASP A 191 37.12 2.38 -1.45
N GLN A 192 36.89 2.17 -0.15
CA GLN A 192 36.31 0.92 0.37
C GLN A 192 34.78 0.81 0.34
N THR A 193 34.05 1.62 -0.44
CA THR A 193 32.58 1.50 -0.59
C THR A 193 32.08 1.01 -1.96
N TYR A 194 32.87 0.19 -2.67
CA TYR A 194 32.36 -0.62 -3.77
C TYR A 194 32.58 -2.12 -3.52
N SER A 195 31.59 -2.75 -2.87
CA SER A 195 31.51 -4.20 -2.75
C SER A 195 31.03 -4.81 -4.07
N GLY A 196 31.94 -5.47 -4.79
CA GLY A 196 31.65 -6.28 -5.98
C GLY A 196 32.85 -7.17 -6.30
N SER A 197 32.76 -8.46 -5.96
CA SER A 197 33.80 -9.48 -6.15
C SER A 197 34.17 -9.65 -7.62
N GLY A 198 35.45 -9.44 -7.96
CA GLY A 198 36.00 -9.75 -9.28
C GLY A 198 37.48 -9.38 -9.38
N SER A 199 38.33 -10.39 -9.38
CA SER A 199 39.77 -10.32 -9.64
C SER A 199 40.08 -9.64 -10.99
N GLY A 200 40.86 -8.56 -10.98
CA GLY A 200 41.46 -8.00 -12.19
C GLY A 200 41.95 -6.58 -11.97
N LEU A 201 43.18 -6.31 -12.44
CA LEU A 201 43.89 -5.03 -12.52
C LEU A 201 43.04 -3.75 -12.30
N PRO A 202 43.52 -2.75 -11.53
CA PRO A 202 42.84 -1.47 -11.44
C PRO A 202 42.81 -0.85 -12.84
N LEU A 203 41.64 -0.88 -13.50
CA LEU A 203 41.40 -0.08 -14.67
C LEU A 203 41.56 1.37 -14.21
N LEU A 204 42.60 2.05 -14.71
CA LEU A 204 42.72 3.50 -14.66
C LEU A 204 41.49 4.06 -15.38
N ILE A 205 40.37 4.19 -14.67
CA ILE A 205 39.19 4.88 -15.17
C ILE A 205 39.61 6.35 -15.20
N GLN A 206 40.08 6.77 -16.37
CA GLN A 206 40.37 8.17 -16.67
C GLN A 206 39.15 8.98 -16.22
N ARG A 207 39.35 9.93 -15.30
CA ARG A 207 38.27 10.85 -14.90
C ARG A 207 37.75 11.50 -16.18
N THR A 208 36.49 11.20 -16.54
CA THR A 208 35.84 11.84 -17.68
C THR A 208 35.74 13.34 -17.43
N ILE A 209 35.80 14.17 -18.47
CA ILE A 209 35.63 15.63 -18.38
C ILE A 209 34.38 15.99 -17.54
N ALA A 210 33.32 15.18 -17.66
CA ALA A 210 32.09 15.30 -16.89
C ALA A 210 32.26 15.30 -15.34
N ARG A 211 33.34 14.74 -14.78
CA ARG A 211 33.61 14.76 -13.32
C ARG A 211 34.40 16.00 -12.88
N GLN A 212 34.87 16.82 -13.83
CA GLN A 212 35.68 18.02 -13.59
C GLN A 212 34.93 19.32 -13.91
N VAL A 213 33.71 19.23 -14.44
CA VAL A 213 32.87 20.40 -14.74
C VAL A 213 32.04 20.79 -13.53
N ILE A 214 31.95 22.10 -13.26
CA ILE A 214 31.08 22.67 -12.23
C ILE A 214 29.80 23.12 -12.92
N LEU A 215 28.65 22.63 -12.46
CA LEU A 215 27.34 23.02 -12.98
C LEU A 215 26.86 24.33 -12.31
N HIS A 216 26.37 25.26 -13.12
CA HIS A 216 25.68 26.48 -12.68
C HIS A 216 24.20 26.41 -13.08
N ASP A 217 23.66 27.47 -13.68
CA ASP A 217 22.23 27.60 -13.96
C ASP A 217 21.77 26.80 -15.18
N CYS A 218 20.52 26.36 -15.17
CA CYS A 218 19.88 25.74 -16.33
C CYS A 218 19.53 26.83 -17.36
N ILE A 219 20.13 26.75 -18.55
CA ILE A 219 19.96 27.73 -19.63
C ILE A 219 18.93 27.30 -20.67
N GLY A 220 18.51 26.03 -20.68
CA GLY A 220 17.45 25.55 -21.57
C GLY A 220 16.99 24.14 -21.25
N LYS A 221 15.70 23.86 -21.47
CA LYS A 221 15.11 22.52 -21.33
C LYS A 221 14.36 22.16 -22.59
N GLY A 222 14.64 20.99 -23.15
CA GLY A 222 13.97 20.47 -24.34
C GLY A 222 13.58 19.00 -24.20
N ARG A 223 12.87 18.48 -25.21
CA ARG A 223 12.45 17.06 -25.26
C ARG A 223 13.64 16.09 -25.20
N TYR A 224 14.80 16.52 -25.67
CA TYR A 224 16.00 15.69 -25.84
C TYR A 224 17.10 15.98 -24.82
N GLY A 225 16.80 16.70 -23.73
CA GLY A 225 17.75 16.95 -22.65
C GLY A 225 17.66 18.37 -22.07
N GLU A 226 18.43 18.56 -21.00
CA GLU A 226 18.56 19.84 -20.32
C GLU A 226 19.96 20.41 -20.59
N VAL A 227 20.04 21.71 -20.87
CA VAL A 227 21.29 22.42 -21.10
C VAL A 227 21.56 23.32 -19.90
N TYR A 228 22.74 23.19 -19.33
CA TYR A 228 23.24 23.95 -18.21
C TYR A 228 24.43 24.80 -18.62
N ARG A 229 24.55 25.99 -18.03
CA ARG A 229 25.82 26.70 -18.00
C ARG A 229 26.71 26.01 -16.97
N GLY A 230 27.98 25.82 -17.29
CA GLY A 230 28.95 25.29 -16.36
C GLY A 230 30.31 25.94 -16.54
N LYS A 231 31.24 25.60 -15.65
CA LYS A 231 32.64 25.97 -15.77
C LYS A 231 33.52 24.74 -15.85
N TRP A 232 34.44 24.74 -16.80
CA TRP A 232 35.50 23.75 -16.89
C TRP A 232 36.84 24.46 -16.94
N ARG A 233 37.72 24.20 -15.96
CA ARG A 233 39.04 24.88 -15.84
C ARG A 233 38.97 26.41 -15.87
N GLY A 234 37.87 26.98 -15.38
CA GLY A 234 37.64 28.43 -15.35
C GLY A 234 36.96 29.00 -16.60
N GLU A 235 36.81 28.21 -17.67
CA GLU A 235 36.11 28.62 -18.90
C GLU A 235 34.62 28.29 -18.83
N ASP A 236 33.79 29.20 -19.33
CA ASP A 236 32.35 28.99 -19.42
C ASP A 236 32.02 28.01 -20.56
N VAL A 237 31.28 26.95 -20.23
CA VAL A 237 30.89 25.88 -21.14
C VAL A 237 29.39 25.62 -21.07
N ALA A 238 28.80 25.14 -22.18
CA ALA A 238 27.44 24.61 -22.20
C ALA A 238 27.46 23.09 -22.00
N ILE A 239 26.69 22.60 -21.03
CA ILE A 239 26.65 21.19 -20.64
C ILE A 239 25.25 20.65 -20.94
N LYS A 240 25.14 19.76 -21.93
CA LYS A 240 23.88 19.09 -22.27
C LYS A 240 23.78 17.75 -21.56
N ILE A 241 22.84 17.65 -20.63
CA ILE A 241 22.59 16.45 -19.82
C ILE A 241 21.42 15.68 -20.43
N PHE A 242 21.69 14.42 -20.80
CA PHE A 242 20.68 13.49 -21.31
C PHE A 242 20.16 12.59 -20.19
N SER A 243 18.88 12.23 -20.27
CA SER A 243 18.35 11.15 -19.44
C SER A 243 19.01 9.82 -19.83
N THR A 244 19.23 8.94 -18.86
CA THR A 244 19.67 7.56 -19.13
C THR A 244 18.69 6.79 -20.03
N ARG A 245 17.43 7.23 -20.11
CA ARG A 245 16.41 6.64 -20.99
C ARG A 245 16.61 7.01 -22.48
N ASP A 246 17.32 8.10 -22.74
CA ASP A 246 17.55 8.66 -24.07
C ASP A 246 18.99 8.39 -24.54
N GLU A 247 19.60 7.30 -24.08
CA GLU A 247 20.98 6.90 -24.43
C GLU A 247 21.20 6.82 -25.95
N CYS A 248 20.21 6.35 -26.71
CA CYS A 248 20.25 6.30 -28.17
C CYS A 248 20.36 7.71 -28.80
N SER A 249 19.75 8.72 -28.19
CA SER A 249 19.84 10.12 -28.64
C SER A 249 21.22 10.69 -28.33
N TRP A 250 21.73 10.44 -27.11
CA TRP A 250 23.09 10.82 -26.72
C TRP A 250 24.15 10.20 -27.62
N ARG A 251 24.02 8.89 -27.92
CA ARG A 251 24.96 8.16 -28.77
C ARG A 251 25.03 8.74 -30.17
N ARG A 252 23.87 8.98 -30.81
CA ARG A 252 23.80 9.58 -32.15
C ARG A 252 24.42 10.98 -32.18
N GLU A 253 24.15 11.78 -31.16
CA GLU A 253 24.67 13.15 -31.09
C GLU A 253 26.18 13.17 -30.84
N THR A 254 26.68 12.30 -29.95
CA THR A 254 28.13 12.14 -29.70
C THR A 254 28.87 11.63 -30.93
N GLU A 255 28.31 10.64 -31.63
CA GLU A 255 28.87 10.14 -32.90
C GLU A 255 28.95 11.24 -33.95
N MET A 256 27.90 12.07 -34.09
CA MET A 256 27.87 13.18 -35.04
C MET A 256 29.00 14.19 -34.77
N TYR A 257 29.17 14.65 -33.53
CA TYR A 257 30.21 15.63 -33.18
C TYR A 257 31.63 15.05 -33.18
N GLN A 258 31.79 13.72 -33.11
CA GLN A 258 33.09 13.05 -33.18
C GLN A 258 33.54 12.75 -34.61
N THR A 259 32.69 12.89 -35.62
CA THR A 259 33.11 12.70 -37.02
C THR A 259 34.04 13.83 -37.49
N VAL A 260 35.17 13.45 -38.09
CA VAL A 260 36.23 14.38 -38.54
C VAL A 260 35.76 15.34 -39.65
N MET A 261 34.62 15.06 -40.29
CA MET A 261 34.10 15.81 -41.44
C MET A 261 33.23 17.03 -41.09
N LEU A 262 32.98 17.35 -39.81
CA LEU A 262 32.05 18.43 -39.39
C LEU A 262 32.72 19.60 -38.64
N ARG A 263 34.05 19.70 -38.62
CA ARG A 263 34.75 20.84 -37.99
C ARG A 263 34.60 22.10 -38.84
N HIS A 264 33.58 22.91 -38.56
CA HIS A 264 33.32 24.20 -39.20
C HIS A 264 33.15 25.28 -38.12
N GLU A 265 33.60 26.51 -38.39
CA GLU A 265 33.51 27.68 -37.49
C GLU A 265 32.08 28.00 -36.97
N HIS A 266 31.05 27.46 -37.63
CA HIS A 266 29.64 27.75 -37.34
C HIS A 266 28.86 26.51 -36.88
N ILE A 267 29.58 25.43 -36.58
CA ILE A 267 29.02 24.20 -36.02
C ILE A 267 29.72 24.01 -34.66
N LEU A 268 28.92 23.94 -33.59
CA LEU A 268 29.40 23.71 -32.22
C LEU A 268 30.10 22.34 -32.08
#